data_AF-A0A1B6NWJ2-F1
#
_entry.id   AF-A0A1B6NWJ2-F1
#
_cell.length_a   1.000
_cell.length_b   1.000
_cell.length_c   1.000
_cell.angle_alpha   90.00
_cell.angle_beta   90.00
_cell.angle_gamma   90.00
#
_symmetry.space_group_name_H-M   'P 1'
#
loop_
_entity.id
_entity.type
_entity.pdbx_description
1 polymer ?
#
loop_
_entity_poly.entity_id
_entity_poly.type
_entity_poly.pdbx_seq_one_letter_code
_entity_poly.pdbx_strand_id
1 'polypeptide(L)'
;MKTVLAIFSSLSGEQGNSSKIATEYLSKIESDGSVHINRVDVASLALPHLTGVEMQAWMTEAAERDESQQALAKISDDIVEAVKAADEIVLAVPMYNFGIPSSLKAYFDRIARAGITFKYTETGPVWFARK
;
A
#
# COMPACT_ATOMS: atom_id res chain seq x y z
N MET A 1 18.79 10.00 -4.15
CA MET A 1 18.55 9.09 -3.02
C MET A 1 17.37 8.22 -3.40
N LYS A 2 17.54 6.89 -3.41
CA LYS A 2 16.51 5.93 -3.80
C LYS A 2 15.49 5.78 -2.67
N THR A 3 14.20 5.84 -2.97
CA THR A 3 13.13 5.66 -1.98
C THR A 3 12.63 4.23 -1.99
N VAL A 4 12.69 3.56 -0.82
CA VAL A 4 12.14 2.22 -0.62
C VAL A 4 10.91 2.32 0.26
N LEU A 5 9.77 1.78 -0.22
CA LEU A 5 8.59 1.58 0.62
C LEU A 5 8.61 0.15 1.16
N ALA A 6 8.80 0.00 2.47
CA ALA A 6 8.82 -1.29 3.15
C ALA A 6 7.50 -1.53 3.88
N ILE A 7 6.74 -2.53 3.41
CA ILE A 7 5.41 -2.87 3.90
C ILE A 7 5.48 -4.13 4.76
N PHE A 8 5.17 -3.99 6.04
CA PHE A 8 5.11 -5.07 7.02
C PHE A 8 3.67 -5.45 7.30
N SER A 9 3.40 -6.75 7.44
CA SER A 9 2.03 -7.27 7.61
C SER A 9 1.88 -8.38 8.65
N SER A 10 2.95 -8.66 9.40
CA SER A 10 2.96 -9.73 10.40
C SER A 10 2.17 -9.34 11.65
N LEU A 11 1.22 -10.18 12.06
CA LEU A 11 0.52 -10.04 13.34
C LEU A 11 1.44 -10.24 14.55
N SER A 12 2.60 -10.88 14.35
CA SER A 12 3.65 -10.99 15.37
C SER A 12 4.58 -9.76 15.42
N GLY A 13 4.27 -8.70 14.65
CA GLY A 13 5.09 -7.49 14.55
C GLY A 13 6.53 -7.82 14.18
N GLU A 14 7.48 -7.20 14.91
CA GLU A 14 8.93 -7.41 14.76
C GLU A 14 9.40 -8.84 15.07
N GLN A 15 8.60 -9.62 15.81
CA GLN A 15 8.96 -11.00 16.16
C GLN A 15 8.73 -11.99 15.01
N GLY A 16 7.98 -11.61 13.98
CA GLY A 16 7.71 -12.45 12.82
C GLY A 16 8.95 -12.71 11.97
N ASN A 17 9.08 -13.92 11.42
CA ASN A 17 10.24 -14.30 10.60
C ASN A 17 10.37 -13.43 9.34
N SER A 18 9.26 -13.12 8.66
CA SER A 18 9.27 -12.20 7.50
C SER A 18 9.73 -10.80 7.89
N SER A 19 9.33 -10.30 9.06
CA SER A 19 9.73 -8.99 9.58
C SER A 19 11.23 -8.94 9.91
N LYS A 20 11.78 -10.00 10.50
CA LYS A 20 13.21 -10.10 10.82
C LYS A 20 14.08 -10.09 9.56
N ILE A 21 13.74 -10.92 8.58
CA ILE A 21 14.47 -11.01 7.30
C ILE A 21 14.42 -9.66 6.56
N ALA A 22 13.24 -9.05 6.45
CA ALA A 22 13.11 -7.77 5.77
C ALA A 22 13.87 -6.66 6.51
N THR A 23 13.84 -6.63 7.84
CA THR A 23 14.61 -5.66 8.64
C THR A 23 16.11 -5.82 8.42
N GLU A 24 16.63 -7.04 8.40
CA GLU A 24 18.05 -7.29 8.12
C GLU A 24 18.45 -6.80 6.72
N TYR A 25 17.64 -7.08 5.71
CA TYR A 25 17.87 -6.58 4.34
C TYR A 25 17.86 -5.05 4.28
N LEU A 26 16.85 -4.42 4.88
CA LEU A 26 16.67 -2.98 4.90
C LEU A 26 17.84 -2.27 5.59
N SER A 27 18.31 -2.79 6.73
CA SER A 27 19.48 -2.23 7.42
C SER A 27 20.76 -2.27 6.58
N LYS A 28 20.94 -3.28 5.73
CA LYS A 28 22.11 -3.39 4.84
C LYS A 28 22.07 -2.39 3.67
N ILE A 29 20.90 -2.08 3.12
CA ILE A 29 20.79 -1.14 2.01
C ILE A 29 20.76 0.32 2.49
N GLU A 30 20.31 0.57 3.72
CA GLU A 30 20.31 1.89 4.32
C GLU A 30 21.71 2.34 4.75
N SER A 31 22.58 1.40 5.15
CA SER A 31 23.95 1.71 5.60
C SER A 31 24.81 2.40 4.54
N ASP A 32 24.47 2.22 3.27
CA ASP A 32 25.17 2.82 2.14
C ASP A 32 24.81 4.30 1.94
N GLY A 33 23.87 4.86 2.73
CA GLY A 33 23.48 6.27 2.74
C GLY A 33 22.77 6.77 1.46
N SER A 34 22.59 5.89 0.48
CA SER A 34 21.98 6.20 -0.82
C SER A 34 20.48 5.90 -0.88
N VAL A 35 19.95 5.22 0.15
CA VAL A 35 18.56 4.76 0.25
C VAL A 35 17.85 5.46 1.40
N HIS A 36 16.63 5.92 1.15
CA HIS A 36 15.68 6.37 2.16
C HIS A 36 14.56 5.34 2.30
N ILE A 37 14.33 4.85 3.52
CA ILE A 37 13.33 3.82 3.80
C ILE A 37 12.08 4.46 4.42
N ASN A 38 10.96 4.36 3.72
CA ASN A 38 9.63 4.62 4.28
C ASN A 38 9.02 3.29 4.74
N ARG A 39 8.76 3.15 6.05
CA ARG A 39 8.22 1.91 6.64
C ARG A 39 6.75 2.07 6.96
N VAL A 40 5.95 1.07 6.62
CA VAL A 40 4.53 0.98 6.99
C VAL A 40 4.21 -0.40 7.56
N ASP A 41 3.55 -0.45 8.71
CA ASP A 41 2.97 -1.67 9.28
C ASP A 41 1.46 -1.66 9.04
N VAL A 42 1.00 -2.49 8.09
CA VAL A 42 -0.41 -2.53 7.71
C VAL A 42 -1.30 -3.19 8.76
N ALA A 43 -0.74 -3.97 9.69
CA ALA A 43 -1.49 -4.48 10.82
C ALA A 43 -1.78 -3.37 11.84
N SER A 44 -0.82 -2.44 12.04
CA SER A 44 -1.00 -1.27 12.93
C SER A 44 -1.92 -0.20 12.36
N LEU A 45 -2.06 -0.10 11.03
CA LEU A 45 -3.00 0.85 10.40
C LEU A 45 -4.46 0.56 10.75
N ALA A 46 -4.78 -0.68 11.17
CA ALA A 46 -6.13 -1.12 11.52
C ALA A 46 -7.20 -0.73 10.47
N LEU A 47 -6.83 -0.79 9.18
CA LEU A 47 -7.73 -0.43 8.09
C LEU A 47 -8.99 -1.32 8.13
N PRO A 48 -10.19 -0.72 8.08
CA PRO A 48 -11.41 -1.51 7.94
C PRO A 48 -11.43 -2.21 6.57
N HIS A 49 -12.26 -3.24 6.46
CA HIS A 49 -12.59 -3.80 5.15
C HIS A 49 -13.13 -2.70 4.23
N LEU A 50 -12.76 -2.78 2.94
CA LEU A 50 -13.27 -1.85 1.94
C LEU A 50 -14.80 -1.89 1.92
N THR A 51 -15.43 -0.72 2.00
CA THR A 51 -16.89 -0.58 2.02
C THR A 51 -17.40 0.01 0.70
N GLY A 52 -18.70 -0.18 0.44
CA GLY A 52 -19.36 0.46 -0.71
C GLY A 52 -19.32 1.99 -0.64
N VAL A 53 -19.40 2.58 0.55
CA VAL A 53 -19.34 4.04 0.77
C VAL A 53 -17.96 4.59 0.42
N GLU A 54 -16.90 3.88 0.82
CA GLU A 54 -15.53 4.27 0.45
C GLU A 54 -15.28 4.14 -1.06
N MET A 55 -15.79 3.07 -1.70
CA MET A 55 -15.74 2.96 -3.16
C MET A 55 -16.51 4.08 -3.86
N GLN A 56 -17.68 4.48 -3.33
CA GLN A 56 -18.45 5.58 -3.88
C GLN A 56 -17.67 6.90 -3.77
N ALA A 57 -17.01 7.15 -2.65
CA ALA A 57 -16.16 8.34 -2.47
C ALA A 57 -15.06 8.42 -3.54
N TRP A 58 -14.50 7.27 -3.96
CA TRP A 58 -13.50 7.22 -5.03
C TRP A 58 -14.05 7.53 -6.41
N MET A 59 -15.33 7.24 -6.65
CA MET A 59 -16.04 7.48 -7.91
C MET A 59 -16.63 8.89 -8.00
N THR A 60 -16.86 9.55 -6.87
CA THR A 60 -17.22 10.98 -6.84
C THR A 60 -16.02 11.82 -7.24
N GLU A 61 -16.23 12.77 -8.16
CA GLU A 61 -15.23 13.74 -8.58
C GLU A 61 -14.69 14.52 -7.37
N ALA A 62 -13.39 14.78 -7.33
CA ALA A 62 -12.74 15.32 -6.14
C ALA A 62 -13.35 16.66 -5.66
N ALA A 63 -13.82 17.48 -6.59
CA ALA A 63 -14.47 18.77 -6.30
C ALA A 63 -15.90 18.64 -5.76
N GLU A 64 -16.54 17.48 -5.92
CA GLU A 64 -17.93 17.22 -5.51
C GLU A 64 -18.02 16.38 -4.22
N ARG A 65 -16.87 15.94 -3.68
CA ARG A 65 -16.84 15.14 -2.46
C ARG A 65 -17.22 15.97 -1.24
N ASP A 66 -18.14 15.44 -0.43
CA ASP A 66 -18.35 15.95 0.92
C ASP A 66 -17.17 15.63 1.85
N GLU A 67 -17.16 16.18 3.07
CA GLU A 67 -16.07 15.99 4.04
C GLU A 67 -15.81 14.50 4.37
N SER A 68 -16.86 13.69 4.45
CA SER A 68 -16.74 12.27 4.75
C SER A 68 -16.11 11.50 3.58
N GLN A 69 -16.52 11.83 2.35
CA GLN A 69 -15.97 11.26 1.12
C GLN A 69 -14.52 11.70 0.91
N GLN A 70 -14.17 12.94 1.23
CA GLN A 70 -12.79 13.42 1.21
C GLN A 70 -11.92 12.64 2.18
N ALA A 71 -12.37 12.43 3.42
CA ALA A 71 -11.63 11.66 4.41
C ALA A 71 -11.43 10.19 3.96
N LEU A 72 -12.46 9.56 3.42
CA LEU A 72 -12.39 8.18 2.89
C LEU A 72 -11.47 8.06 1.68
N ALA A 73 -11.56 9.01 0.73
CA ALA A 73 -10.69 9.04 -0.43
C ALA A 73 -9.22 9.26 -0.05
N LYS A 74 -8.97 10.15 0.92
CA LYS A 74 -7.63 10.50 1.39
C LYS A 74 -6.83 9.29 1.87
N ILE A 75 -7.47 8.32 2.52
CA ILE A 75 -6.80 7.08 2.95
C ILE A 75 -6.14 6.38 1.77
N SER A 76 -6.89 6.21 0.67
CA SER A 76 -6.38 5.55 -0.53
C SER A 76 -5.43 6.44 -1.31
N ASP A 77 -5.67 7.75 -1.35
CA ASP A 77 -4.81 8.71 -2.03
C ASP A 77 -3.39 8.72 -1.39
N ASP A 78 -3.31 8.77 -0.06
CA ASP A 78 -2.02 8.72 0.68
C ASP A 78 -1.27 7.40 0.44
N ILE A 79 -1.99 6.27 0.42
CA ILE A 79 -1.42 4.94 0.13
C ILE A 79 -0.87 4.89 -1.29
N VAL A 80 -1.64 5.38 -2.27
CA VAL A 80 -1.24 5.41 -3.68
C VAL A 80 -0.05 6.34 -3.89
N GLU A 81 -0.02 7.49 -3.24
CA GLU A 81 1.12 8.41 -3.31
C GLU A 81 2.40 7.77 -2.78
N ALA A 82 2.34 7.08 -1.63
CA ALA A 82 3.49 6.34 -1.09
C ALA A 82 4.01 5.28 -2.07
N VAL A 83 3.10 4.53 -2.71
CA VAL A 83 3.45 3.49 -3.71
C VAL A 83 4.04 4.10 -4.99
N LYS A 84 3.54 5.26 -5.42
CA LYS A 84 4.05 5.98 -6.60
C LYS A 84 5.40 6.62 -6.36
N ALA A 85 5.64 7.12 -5.15
CA ALA A 85 6.91 7.76 -4.77
C ALA A 85 8.06 6.77 -4.54
N ALA A 86 7.75 5.48 -4.37
CA ALA A 86 8.75 4.45 -4.10
C ALA A 86 9.43 3.96 -5.38
N ASP A 87 10.76 4.04 -5.44
CA ASP A 87 11.56 3.41 -6.50
C ASP A 87 11.53 1.88 -6.37
N GLU A 88 11.45 1.37 -5.15
CA GLU A 88 11.34 -0.05 -4.83
C GLU A 88 10.34 -0.29 -3.69
N ILE A 89 9.63 -1.42 -3.76
CA ILE A 89 8.69 -1.86 -2.72
C ILE A 89 9.16 -3.19 -2.15
N VAL A 90 9.37 -3.23 -0.84
CA VAL A 90 9.74 -4.43 -0.09
C VAL A 90 8.52 -4.91 0.68
N LEU A 91 8.09 -6.16 0.44
CA LEU A 91 6.94 -6.76 1.12
C LEU A 91 7.41 -7.79 2.16
N ALA A 92 7.24 -7.48 3.44
CA ALA A 92 7.51 -8.40 4.55
C ALA A 92 6.22 -9.12 4.96
N VAL A 93 5.95 -10.26 4.31
CA VAL A 93 4.64 -10.93 4.34
C VAL A 93 4.76 -12.35 4.89
N PRO A 94 4.13 -12.67 6.03
CA PRO A 94 3.95 -14.05 6.44
C PRO A 94 2.82 -14.71 5.65
N MET A 95 2.86 -16.04 5.56
CA MET A 95 1.72 -16.81 5.05
C MET A 95 0.80 -17.18 6.20
N TYR A 96 -0.47 -16.77 6.12
CA TYR A 96 -1.52 -17.21 7.03
C TYR A 96 -2.56 -17.99 6.23
N ASN A 97 -2.81 -19.25 6.62
CA ASN A 97 -3.82 -20.11 5.98
C ASN A 97 -3.70 -20.14 4.45
N PHE A 98 -2.47 -20.31 3.94
CA PHE A 98 -2.16 -20.36 2.50
C PHE A 98 -2.42 -19.06 1.72
N GLY A 99 -2.60 -17.92 2.42
CA GLY A 99 -2.80 -16.61 1.81
C GLY A 99 -1.99 -15.50 2.49
N ILE A 100 -2.19 -14.27 1.99
CA ILE A 100 -1.65 -13.05 2.60
C ILE A 100 -2.49 -12.64 3.84
N PRO A 101 -1.92 -11.88 4.79
CA PRO A 101 -2.69 -11.31 5.88
C PRO A 101 -3.85 -10.44 5.37
N SER A 102 -5.01 -10.52 6.02
CA SER A 102 -6.21 -9.75 5.63
C SER A 102 -5.99 -8.24 5.69
N SER A 103 -5.16 -7.76 6.62
CA SER A 103 -4.72 -6.37 6.71
C SER A 103 -3.95 -5.92 5.46
N LEU A 104 -3.10 -6.79 4.90
CA LEU A 104 -2.39 -6.50 3.65
C LEU A 104 -3.35 -6.46 2.45
N LYS A 105 -4.34 -7.35 2.42
CA LYS A 105 -5.40 -7.29 1.40
C LYS A 105 -6.19 -5.98 1.49
N ALA A 106 -6.56 -5.54 2.70
CA ALA A 106 -7.25 -4.27 2.91
C ALA A 106 -6.41 -3.05 2.49
N TYR A 107 -5.08 -3.14 2.63
CA TYR A 107 -4.14 -2.14 2.10
C TYR A 107 -4.10 -2.16 0.56
N PHE A 108 -3.99 -3.35 -0.05
CA PHE A 108 -3.97 -3.50 -1.52
C PHE A 108 -5.26 -3.05 -2.20
N ASP A 109 -6.41 -3.24 -1.56
CA ASP A 109 -7.69 -2.74 -2.05
C ASP A 109 -7.69 -1.22 -2.29
N ARG A 110 -6.89 -0.48 -1.50
CA ARG A 110 -6.73 0.97 -1.61
C ARG A 110 -5.64 1.39 -2.58
N ILE A 111 -4.85 0.46 -3.12
CA ILE A 111 -3.89 0.72 -4.21
C ILE A 111 -4.58 0.62 -5.56
N ALA A 112 -5.50 -0.33 -5.74
CA ALA A 112 -6.17 -0.61 -7.01
C ALA A 112 -7.28 0.43 -7.30
N ARG A 113 -6.90 1.60 -7.81
CA ARG A 113 -7.79 2.72 -8.12
C ARG A 113 -7.86 2.95 -9.63
N ALA A 114 -9.03 2.73 -10.22
CA ALA A 114 -9.26 2.98 -11.65
C ALA A 114 -9.04 4.47 -11.97
N GLY A 115 -8.38 4.75 -13.10
CA GLY A 115 -7.99 6.10 -13.49
C GLY A 115 -6.76 6.65 -12.75
N ILE A 116 -6.32 6.00 -11.66
CA ILE A 116 -5.19 6.49 -10.82
C ILE A 116 -3.97 5.57 -10.86
N THR A 117 -4.15 4.25 -10.71
CA THR A 117 -3.07 3.25 -10.76
C THR A 117 -3.23 2.25 -11.91
N PHE A 118 -4.45 2.07 -12.41
CA PHE A 118 -4.74 1.29 -13.60
C PHE A 118 -5.88 1.93 -14.40
N LYS A 119 -6.09 1.47 -15.63
CA LYS A 119 -7.25 1.82 -16.46
C LYS A 119 -7.86 0.58 -17.10
N TYR A 120 -9.15 0.66 -17.45
CA TYR A 120 -9.78 -0.35 -18.29
C TYR A 120 -9.49 -0.10 -19.76
N THR A 121 -9.35 -1.18 -20.52
CA THR A 121 -9.21 -1.20 -21.98
C THR A 121 -10.14 -2.27 -22.55
N GLU A 122 -10.27 -2.33 -23.88
CA GLU A 122 -11.07 -3.36 -24.57
C GLU A 122 -10.64 -4.78 -24.22
N THR A 123 -9.36 -4.99 -23.85
CA THR A 123 -8.80 -6.30 -23.47
C THR A 123 -8.71 -6.51 -21.96
N GLY A 124 -9.32 -5.65 -21.15
CA GLY A 124 -9.31 -5.72 -19.68
C GLY A 124 -8.45 -4.63 -19.00
N PRO A 125 -8.23 -4.73 -17.68
CA PRO A 125 -7.48 -3.73 -16.92
C PRO A 125 -5.98 -3.78 -17.24
N VAL A 126 -5.37 -2.61 -17.41
CA VAL A 126 -3.92 -2.43 -17.57
C VAL A 126 -3.40 -1.45 -16.54
N TRP A 127 -2.30 -1.80 -15.88
CA TRP A 127 -1.64 -0.93 -14.91
C TRP A 127 -0.88 0.19 -15.62
N PHE A 128 -0.81 1.37 -15.00
CA PHE A 128 0.05 2.43 -15.52
C PHE A 128 1.52 2.01 -15.36
N ALA A 129 2.29 2.15 -16.44
CA ALA A 129 3.74 1.96 -16.37
C ALA A 129 4.34 3.00 -15.42
N ARG A 130 5.33 2.58 -14.60
CA ARG A 130 6.18 3.54 -13.90
C ARG A 130 6.92 4.37 -14.96
N LYS A 131 6.94 5.70 -14.78
CA LYS A 131 7.78 6.58 -15.58
C LYS A 131 9.25 6.41 -15.20
#